data_AF-A0A1N6M4V5-F1
#
_entry.id   AF-A0A1N6M4V5-F1
#
_cell.length_a   1.000
_cell.length_b   1.000
_cell.length_c   1.000
_cell.angle_alpha   90.00
_cell.angle_beta   90.00
_cell.angle_gamma   90.00
#
_symmetry.space_group_name_H-M   'P 1'
#
loop_
_entity.id
_entity.type
_entity.pdbx_description
1 polymer ?
#
loop_
_entity_poly.entity_id
_entity_poly.type
_entity_poly.pdbx_seq_one_letter_code
_entity_poly.pdbx_strand_id
1 'polypeptide(L)'
;MPQGTWVSQLLLCCCFICFSVAAQSLDAQSRNQLLQAPTVQHQVEAFKQLIADDQIDSLNFALQRLALPQQEAVRFLLLRALEQEKTIFSAQVERFIEQQRLISPVYYLTNQSEGFEFSTPAFDYPSVANRLVKTWQQEKSVLDFVLKVEQHDLPLQPWLSKNKRQLHARESLLIQELGSLSESGLDYLAKQVIDASIRSWLPSTRVMVALARTSQNQDVYRLLWLMKSDVHSVAELTRLSGLTDDFSVQQVMAASKNPSLRAQAIEALVLLNPMPEPVKTYLVQALSQEKAPYAAQVLVNAGYGNWLDELLKANRQMKLRVLSQALR
;
A
#
# COMPACT_ATOMS: atom_id res chain seq x y z
N MET A 1 -59.36 -28.14 63.37
CA MET A 1 -59.26 -27.48 62.05
C MET A 1 -58.10 -26.48 62.11
N PRO A 2 -57.27 -26.39 61.06
CA PRO A 2 -55.79 -26.57 61.07
C PRO A 2 -55.01 -25.25 61.26
N GLN A 3 -53.84 -25.22 61.92
CA GLN A 3 -52.46 -25.51 61.45
C GLN A 3 -52.00 -24.76 60.18
N GLY A 4 -50.84 -24.10 60.25
CA GLY A 4 -50.11 -23.50 59.11
C GLY A 4 -49.08 -22.45 59.55
N THR A 5 -48.03 -22.83 60.25
CA THR A 5 -46.64 -22.93 59.74
C THR A 5 -45.98 -21.61 59.35
N TRP A 6 -45.16 -21.13 60.30
CA TRP A 6 -44.08 -20.16 60.15
C TRP A 6 -42.94 -20.78 59.35
N VAL A 7 -42.94 -20.70 58.02
CA VAL A 7 -41.73 -20.90 57.20
C VAL A 7 -41.87 -20.07 55.93
N SER A 8 -41.44 -18.82 55.94
CA SER A 8 -41.40 -17.98 54.74
C SER A 8 -40.23 -17.02 54.81
N GLN A 9 -39.00 -17.54 54.89
CA GLN A 9 -37.79 -16.70 54.78
C GLN A 9 -36.52 -17.42 54.29
N LEU A 10 -36.62 -18.62 53.71
CA LEU A 10 -35.46 -19.38 53.23
C LEU A 10 -35.76 -19.98 51.86
N LEU A 11 -35.84 -19.15 50.82
CA LEU A 11 -35.80 -19.60 49.42
C LEU A 11 -35.58 -18.40 48.48
N LEU A 12 -34.41 -17.78 48.56
CA LEU A 12 -33.91 -16.92 47.48
C LEU A 12 -32.38 -17.01 47.38
N CYS A 13 -31.85 -18.23 47.30
CA CYS A 13 -30.52 -18.48 46.74
C CYS A 13 -30.71 -19.15 45.38
N CYS A 14 -31.20 -18.38 44.40
CA CYS A 14 -31.13 -18.79 43.00
C CYS A 14 -29.66 -18.78 42.58
N CYS A 15 -29.16 -19.98 42.33
CA CYS A 15 -27.91 -20.33 41.73
C CYS A 15 -27.54 -19.41 40.54
N PHE A 16 -26.67 -18.43 40.77
CA PHE A 16 -25.76 -17.96 39.73
C PHE A 16 -24.60 -18.97 39.63
N ILE A 17 -24.85 -20.10 38.96
CA ILE A 17 -23.74 -20.93 38.47
C ILE A 17 -23.18 -20.20 37.26
N CYS A 18 -22.26 -19.27 37.51
CA CYS A 18 -21.28 -18.91 36.51
C CYS A 18 -20.47 -20.17 36.23
N PHE A 19 -20.71 -20.82 35.09
CA PHE A 19 -19.76 -21.80 34.57
C PHE A 19 -18.48 -21.03 34.22
N SER A 20 -17.55 -20.99 35.17
CA SER A 20 -16.19 -20.53 34.92
C SER A 20 -15.59 -21.46 33.86
N VAL A 21 -15.50 -21.01 32.61
CA VAL A 21 -14.70 -21.69 31.59
C VAL A 21 -13.24 -21.53 32.01
N ALA A 22 -12.74 -22.48 32.80
CA ALA A 22 -11.35 -22.52 33.21
C ALA A 22 -10.49 -22.92 32.01
N ALA A 23 -9.46 -22.13 31.71
CA ALA A 23 -8.45 -22.47 30.72
C ALA A 23 -7.78 -23.81 31.11
N GLN A 24 -7.69 -24.73 30.15
CA GLN A 24 -7.08 -26.04 30.36
C GLN A 24 -5.65 -26.04 29.81
N SER A 25 -4.69 -26.57 30.57
CA SER A 25 -3.33 -26.75 30.07
C SER A 25 -3.25 -27.99 29.17
N LEU A 26 -2.51 -27.87 28.07
CA LEU A 26 -2.18 -28.97 27.16
C LEU A 26 -0.67 -28.97 26.96
N ASP A 27 -0.02 -30.14 26.97
CA ASP A 27 1.40 -30.22 26.66
C ASP A 27 1.66 -30.16 25.14
N ALA A 28 2.86 -29.71 24.77
CA ALA A 28 3.22 -29.53 23.36
C ALA A 28 3.25 -30.84 22.55
N GLN A 29 3.57 -31.97 23.19
CA GLN A 29 3.65 -33.26 22.53
C GLN A 29 2.24 -33.78 22.19
N SER A 30 1.32 -33.76 23.15
CA SER A 30 -0.08 -34.13 22.95
C SER A 30 -0.74 -33.23 21.89
N ARG A 31 -0.44 -31.93 21.91
CA ARG A 31 -0.89 -30.99 20.88
C ARG A 31 -0.41 -31.41 19.49
N ASN A 32 0.88 -31.73 19.33
CA ASN A 32 1.43 -32.14 18.04
C ASN A 32 0.90 -33.51 17.57
N GLN A 33 0.73 -34.47 18.49
CA GLN A 33 0.12 -35.77 18.20
C GLN A 33 -1.32 -35.59 17.70
N LEU A 34 -2.11 -34.72 18.34
CA LEU A 34 -3.47 -34.44 17.92
C LEU A 34 -3.52 -33.78 16.54
N LEU A 35 -2.64 -32.82 16.27
CA LEU A 35 -2.56 -32.19 14.94
C LEU A 35 -2.17 -33.18 13.84
N GLN A 36 -1.45 -34.25 14.15
CA GLN A 36 -1.03 -35.27 13.18
C GLN A 36 -1.99 -36.47 13.15
N ALA A 37 -3.00 -36.51 14.02
CA ALA A 37 -3.92 -37.64 14.10
C ALA A 37 -4.69 -37.83 12.78
N PRO A 38 -4.73 -39.06 12.21
CA PRO A 38 -5.43 -39.31 10.94
C PRO A 38 -6.91 -38.91 10.96
N THR A 39 -7.57 -39.06 12.11
CA THR A 39 -8.97 -38.65 12.31
C THR A 39 -9.16 -37.14 12.18
N VAL A 40 -8.23 -36.33 12.71
CA VAL A 40 -8.23 -34.88 12.59
C VAL A 40 -7.98 -34.46 11.14
N GLN A 41 -6.97 -35.05 10.49
CA GLN A 41 -6.64 -34.76 9.11
C GLN A 41 -7.79 -35.08 8.16
N HIS A 42 -8.45 -36.23 8.33
CA HIS A 42 -9.63 -36.59 7.54
C HIS A 42 -10.80 -35.63 7.75
N GLN A 43 -11.03 -35.15 8.98
CA GLN A 43 -12.06 -34.14 9.27
C GLN A 43 -11.75 -32.81 8.60
N VAL A 44 -10.48 -32.39 8.59
CA VAL A 44 -10.04 -31.16 7.91
C VAL A 44 -10.33 -31.24 6.41
N GLU A 45 -9.96 -32.33 5.74
CA GLU A 45 -10.24 -32.49 4.30
C GLU A 45 -11.75 -32.54 4.00
N ALA A 46 -12.54 -33.25 4.82
CA ALA A 46 -14.00 -33.24 4.68
C ALA A 46 -14.59 -31.82 4.84
N PHE A 47 -14.06 -31.03 5.78
CA PHE A 47 -14.54 -29.67 6.04
C PHE A 47 -14.08 -28.67 4.98
N LYS A 48 -12.90 -28.89 4.37
CA LYS A 48 -12.48 -28.14 3.19
C LYS A 48 -13.42 -28.36 2.02
N GLN A 49 -13.88 -29.59 1.80
CA GLN A 49 -14.88 -29.87 0.76
C GLN A 49 -16.20 -29.12 1.02
N LEU A 50 -16.69 -29.11 2.26
CA LEU A 50 -17.88 -28.32 2.61
C LEU A 50 -17.70 -26.81 2.34
N ILE A 51 -16.49 -26.28 2.54
CA ILE A 51 -16.17 -24.88 2.19
C ILE A 51 -16.17 -24.66 0.68
N ALA A 52 -15.55 -25.57 -0.08
CA ALA A 52 -15.53 -25.51 -1.54
C ALA A 52 -16.94 -25.55 -2.14
N ASP A 53 -17.85 -26.30 -1.52
CA ASP A 53 -19.25 -26.44 -1.93
C ASP A 53 -20.18 -25.36 -1.30
N ASP A 54 -19.63 -24.35 -0.61
CA ASP A 54 -20.35 -23.27 0.10
C ASP A 54 -21.37 -23.75 1.16
N GLN A 55 -21.17 -24.94 1.72
CA GLN A 55 -22.04 -25.59 2.70
C GLN A 55 -21.67 -25.21 4.16
N ILE A 56 -21.73 -23.91 4.47
CA ILE A 56 -21.24 -23.36 5.74
C ILE A 56 -22.10 -23.77 6.96
N ASP A 57 -23.41 -23.95 6.79
CA ASP A 57 -24.28 -24.43 7.86
C ASP A 57 -23.93 -25.88 8.26
N SER A 58 -23.68 -26.73 7.26
CA SER A 58 -23.22 -28.11 7.47
C SER A 58 -21.85 -28.16 8.14
N LEU A 59 -20.93 -27.28 7.73
CA LEU A 59 -19.62 -27.12 8.36
C LEU A 59 -19.75 -26.74 9.83
N ASN A 60 -20.55 -25.72 10.15
CA ASN A 60 -20.75 -25.25 11.52
C ASN A 60 -21.34 -26.36 12.40
N PHE A 61 -22.35 -27.06 11.89
CA PHE A 61 -22.95 -28.20 12.58
C PHE A 61 -21.93 -29.31 12.84
N ALA A 62 -21.13 -29.67 11.84
CA ALA A 62 -20.11 -30.71 11.97
C ALA A 62 -19.00 -30.32 12.95
N LEU A 63 -18.53 -29.06 12.90
CA LEU A 63 -17.53 -28.52 13.83
C LEU A 63 -18.02 -28.54 15.28
N GLN A 64 -19.29 -28.16 15.53
CA GLN A 64 -19.86 -28.12 16.88
C GLN A 64 -19.99 -29.51 17.53
N ARG A 65 -20.07 -30.57 16.72
CA ARG A 65 -20.17 -31.96 17.21
C ARG A 65 -18.84 -32.59 17.58
N LEU A 66 -17.72 -31.98 17.21
CA LEU A 66 -16.41 -32.45 17.62
C LEU A 66 -16.20 -32.20 19.11
N ALA A 67 -15.66 -33.19 19.81
CA ALA A 67 -15.28 -33.03 21.20
C ALA A 67 -14.03 -32.15 21.32
N LEU A 68 -13.91 -31.42 22.41
CA LEU A 68 -12.67 -30.79 22.83
C LEU A 68 -11.65 -31.87 23.28
N PRO A 69 -10.34 -31.76 23.00
CA PRO A 69 -9.64 -30.68 22.27
C PRO A 69 -9.67 -30.79 20.73
N GLN A 70 -10.19 -31.89 20.17
CA GLN A 70 -10.19 -32.17 18.73
C GLN A 70 -10.83 -31.05 17.91
N GLN A 71 -11.91 -30.46 18.41
CA GLN A 71 -12.59 -29.33 17.79
C GLN A 71 -11.65 -28.15 17.52
N GLU A 72 -10.82 -27.75 18.49
CA GLU A 72 -9.90 -26.62 18.33
C GLU A 72 -8.75 -26.96 17.38
N ALA A 73 -8.26 -28.21 17.43
CA ALA A 73 -7.25 -28.70 16.50
C ALA A 73 -7.75 -28.66 15.05
N VAL A 74 -8.98 -29.11 14.80
CA VAL A 74 -9.60 -29.08 13.47
C VAL A 74 -9.84 -27.64 13.00
N ARG A 75 -10.34 -26.74 13.86
CA ARG A 75 -10.48 -25.31 13.52
C ARG A 75 -9.15 -24.70 13.11
N PHE A 76 -8.11 -24.95 13.90
CA PHE A 76 -6.78 -24.43 13.63
C PHE A 76 -6.20 -24.94 12.31
N LEU A 77 -6.27 -26.25 12.04
CA LEU A 77 -5.76 -26.81 10.80
C LEU A 77 -6.59 -26.40 9.58
N LEU A 78 -7.91 -26.34 9.72
CA LEU A 78 -8.80 -25.89 8.65
C LEU A 78 -8.45 -24.47 8.21
N LEU A 79 -8.37 -23.52 9.15
CA LEU A 79 -8.01 -22.14 8.82
C LEU A 79 -6.58 -22.03 8.27
N ARG A 80 -5.64 -22.85 8.75
CA ARG A 80 -4.28 -22.86 8.18
C ARG A 80 -4.26 -23.40 6.75
N ALA A 81 -5.08 -24.39 6.43
CA ALA A 81 -5.21 -24.87 5.06
C ALA A 81 -5.76 -23.77 4.15
N LEU A 82 -6.80 -23.05 4.58
CA LEU A 82 -7.35 -21.91 3.83
C LEU A 82 -6.31 -20.78 3.65
N GLU A 83 -5.48 -20.52 4.66
CA GLU A 83 -4.39 -19.53 4.59
C GLU A 83 -3.32 -19.92 3.55
N GLN A 84 -3.12 -21.22 3.30
CA GLN A 84 -2.15 -21.72 2.33
C GLN A 84 -2.69 -21.74 0.90
N GLU A 85 -3.99 -22.02 0.72
CA GLU A 85 -4.61 -22.18 -0.60
C GLU A 85 -4.82 -20.85 -1.35
N LYS A 86 -4.81 -19.70 -0.66
CA LYS A 86 -4.90 -18.34 -1.24
C LYS A 86 -6.04 -18.16 -2.25
N THR A 87 -7.20 -18.74 -1.96
CA THR A 87 -8.40 -18.61 -2.81
C THR A 87 -9.19 -17.36 -2.43
N ILE A 88 -9.99 -16.84 -3.37
CA ILE A 88 -11.01 -15.83 -3.08
C ILE A 88 -12.25 -16.57 -2.57
N PHE A 89 -12.76 -16.16 -1.42
CA PHE A 89 -13.83 -16.87 -0.72
C PHE A 89 -15.20 -16.25 -0.97
N SER A 90 -16.24 -17.08 -0.83
CA SER A 90 -17.62 -16.60 -0.84
C SER A 90 -17.88 -15.71 0.38
N ALA A 91 -18.91 -14.85 0.29
CA ALA A 91 -19.35 -14.05 1.42
C ALA A 91 -19.84 -14.89 2.62
N GLN A 92 -20.19 -16.17 2.42
CA GLN A 92 -20.55 -17.06 3.52
C GLN A 92 -19.31 -17.56 4.26
N VAL A 93 -18.28 -17.96 3.51
CA VAL A 93 -17.01 -18.39 4.08
C VAL A 93 -16.28 -17.23 4.78
N GLU A 94 -16.31 -16.02 4.22
CA GLU A 94 -15.81 -14.81 4.87
C GLU A 94 -16.44 -14.63 6.26
N ARG A 95 -17.77 -14.70 6.36
CA ARG A 95 -18.50 -14.59 7.63
C ARG A 95 -18.13 -15.70 8.61
N PHE A 96 -18.00 -16.94 8.13
CA PHE A 96 -17.57 -18.07 8.96
C PHE A 96 -16.21 -17.80 9.62
N ILE A 97 -15.24 -17.26 8.87
CA ILE A 97 -13.89 -16.99 9.36
C ILE A 97 -13.87 -15.79 10.29
N GLU A 98 -14.66 -14.75 9.99
CA GLU A 98 -14.87 -13.63 10.92
C GLU A 98 -15.38 -14.10 12.28
N GLN A 99 -16.32 -15.05 12.29
CA GLN A 99 -16.82 -15.66 13.53
C GLN A 99 -15.73 -16.40 14.30
N GLN A 100 -14.79 -17.08 13.62
CA GLN A 100 -13.69 -17.80 14.30
C GLN A 100 -12.77 -16.87 15.10
N ARG A 101 -12.67 -15.58 14.73
CA ARG A 101 -11.87 -14.58 15.45
C ARG A 101 -12.45 -14.26 16.84
N LEU A 102 -13.75 -14.49 17.02
CA LEU A 102 -14.48 -14.12 18.23
C LEU A 102 -14.52 -15.27 19.25
N ILE A 103 -14.01 -16.45 18.90
CA ILE A 103 -14.08 -17.63 19.77
C ILE A 103 -12.77 -17.75 20.54
N SER A 104 -12.87 -17.68 21.86
CA SER A 104 -11.71 -17.80 22.75
C SER A 104 -11.21 -19.25 22.83
N PRO A 105 -9.89 -19.49 22.69
CA PRO A 105 -9.30 -20.80 22.90
C PRO A 105 -9.53 -21.32 24.31
N VAL A 106 -9.78 -22.63 24.43
CA VAL A 106 -9.94 -23.33 25.72
C VAL A 106 -8.61 -23.92 26.19
N TYR A 107 -7.80 -24.44 25.27
CA TYR A 107 -6.52 -25.08 25.60
C TYR A 107 -5.33 -24.16 25.42
N TYR A 108 -4.43 -24.16 26.39
CA TYR A 108 -3.21 -23.35 26.42
C TYR A 108 -1.97 -24.22 26.65
N LEU A 109 -0.87 -23.87 25.99
CA LEU A 109 0.46 -24.41 26.30
C LEU A 109 1.08 -23.57 27.40
N THR A 110 1.53 -24.22 28.47
CA THR A 110 2.32 -23.58 29.52
C THR A 110 3.80 -23.72 29.20
N ASN A 111 4.48 -22.59 29.00
CA ASN A 111 5.93 -22.55 28.83
C ASN A 111 6.55 -21.90 30.07
N GLN A 112 7.53 -22.58 30.66
CA GLN A 112 8.35 -22.04 31.76
C GLN A 112 9.70 -21.63 31.20
N SER A 113 10.05 -20.35 31.33
CA SER A 113 11.39 -19.84 30.99
C SER A 113 11.84 -18.82 32.04
N GLU A 114 13.04 -19.01 32.58
CA GLU A 114 13.71 -18.02 33.46
C GLU A 114 12.86 -17.53 34.66
N GLY A 115 12.07 -18.41 35.26
CA GLY A 115 11.23 -18.09 36.42
C GLY A 115 9.88 -17.44 36.10
N PHE A 116 9.53 -17.31 34.82
CA PHE A 116 8.22 -16.85 34.36
C PHE A 116 7.44 -17.97 33.66
N GLU A 117 6.13 -18.06 33.94
CA GLU A 117 5.19 -18.88 33.17
C GLU A 117 4.45 -18.01 32.15
N PHE A 118 4.54 -18.39 30.89
CA PHE A 118 3.74 -17.81 29.81
C PHE A 118 2.79 -18.86 29.26
N SER A 119 1.50 -18.51 29.18
CA SER A 119 0.49 -19.32 28.52
C SER A 119 0.18 -18.78 27.13
N THR A 120 0.15 -19.67 26.14
CA THR A 120 -0.24 -19.34 24.77
C THR A 120 -1.31 -20.32 24.29
N PRO A 121 -2.26 -19.93 23.42
CA PRO A 121 -3.24 -20.86 22.90
C PRO A 121 -2.57 -22.08 22.25
N ALA A 122 -2.99 -23.29 22.62
CA ALA A 122 -2.49 -24.52 22.02
C ALA A 122 -2.86 -24.63 20.54
N PHE A 123 -4.01 -24.05 20.19
CA PHE A 123 -4.55 -23.95 18.84
C PHE A 123 -4.94 -22.49 18.58
N ASP A 124 -4.01 -21.69 18.05
CA ASP A 124 -4.22 -20.25 17.85
C ASP A 124 -5.02 -19.93 16.57
N TYR A 125 -6.20 -20.55 16.43
CA TYR A 125 -7.12 -20.33 15.32
C TYR A 125 -7.63 -18.88 15.23
N PRO A 126 -7.84 -18.10 16.32
CA PRO A 126 -8.29 -16.71 16.19
C PRO A 126 -7.26 -15.83 15.48
N SER A 127 -5.97 -16.03 15.76
CA SER A 127 -4.90 -15.28 15.08
C SER A 127 -4.78 -15.67 13.61
N VAL A 128 -4.92 -16.95 13.26
CA VAL A 128 -4.98 -17.41 11.86
C VAL A 128 -6.16 -16.76 11.14
N ALA A 129 -7.36 -16.79 11.74
CA ALA A 129 -8.55 -16.15 11.18
C ALA A 129 -8.36 -14.64 10.97
N ASN A 130 -7.71 -13.96 11.91
CA ASN A 130 -7.44 -12.53 11.82
C ASN A 130 -6.48 -12.20 10.66
N ARG A 131 -5.46 -13.04 10.41
CA ARG A 131 -4.57 -12.86 9.26
C ARG A 131 -5.31 -13.10 7.95
N LEU A 132 -6.08 -14.18 7.85
CA LEU A 132 -6.92 -14.49 6.68
C LEU A 132 -7.83 -13.32 6.29
N VAL A 133 -8.61 -12.81 7.25
CA VAL A 133 -9.52 -11.67 7.01
C VAL A 133 -8.75 -10.45 6.53
N LYS A 134 -7.58 -10.16 7.11
CA LYS A 134 -6.74 -9.03 6.67
C LYS A 134 -6.25 -9.21 5.24
N THR A 135 -5.75 -10.39 4.88
CA THR A 135 -5.26 -10.68 3.53
C THR A 135 -6.37 -10.51 2.49
N TRP A 136 -7.55 -11.08 2.72
CA TRP A 136 -8.64 -10.96 1.75
C TRP A 136 -9.22 -9.56 1.65
N GLN A 137 -9.32 -8.82 2.75
CA GLN A 137 -9.73 -7.42 2.70
C GLN A 137 -8.77 -6.59 1.82
N GLN A 138 -7.48 -6.91 1.85
CA GLN A 138 -6.49 -6.30 0.95
C GLN A 138 -6.73 -6.73 -0.49
N GLU A 139 -6.84 -8.03 -0.78
CA GLU A 139 -7.07 -8.56 -2.15
C GLU A 139 -8.37 -8.03 -2.77
N LYS A 140 -9.47 -8.01 -2.01
CA LYS A 140 -10.74 -7.42 -2.42
C LYS A 140 -10.62 -5.93 -2.71
N SER A 141 -9.82 -5.19 -1.93
CA SER A 141 -9.59 -3.77 -2.18
C SER A 141 -8.77 -3.53 -3.46
N VAL A 142 -7.81 -4.40 -3.77
CA VAL A 142 -7.06 -4.38 -5.04
C VAL A 142 -8.01 -4.65 -6.20
N LEU A 143 -8.79 -5.73 -6.13
CA LEU A 143 -9.73 -6.09 -7.19
C LEU A 143 -10.80 -5.01 -7.41
N ASP A 144 -11.41 -4.49 -6.35
CA ASP A 144 -12.40 -3.40 -6.43
C ASP A 144 -11.80 -2.13 -7.05
N PHE A 145 -10.57 -1.79 -6.69
CA PHE A 145 -9.85 -0.66 -7.26
C PHE A 145 -9.60 -0.86 -8.77
N VAL A 146 -8.97 -1.97 -9.15
CA VAL A 146 -8.64 -2.26 -10.55
C VAL A 146 -9.93 -2.30 -11.38
N LEU A 147 -10.95 -3.03 -10.95
CA LEU A 147 -12.21 -3.16 -11.68
C LEU A 147 -12.87 -1.79 -11.91
N LYS A 148 -12.94 -0.93 -10.90
CA LYS A 148 -13.52 0.41 -11.04
C LYS A 148 -12.71 1.32 -11.95
N VAL A 149 -11.37 1.19 -11.95
CA VAL A 149 -10.53 1.95 -12.87
C VAL A 149 -10.74 1.48 -14.30
N GLU A 150 -10.71 0.17 -14.54
CA GLU A 150 -10.90 -0.41 -15.88
C GLU A 150 -12.29 -0.12 -16.45
N GLN A 151 -13.31 0.00 -15.58
CA GLN A 151 -14.67 0.38 -15.96
C GLN A 151 -14.88 1.90 -16.06
N HIS A 152 -13.85 2.70 -15.80
CA HIS A 152 -13.92 4.16 -15.72
C HIS A 152 -14.97 4.68 -14.71
N ASP A 153 -15.17 3.95 -13.61
CA ASP A 153 -16.14 4.23 -12.53
C ASP A 153 -15.44 4.62 -11.21
N LEU A 154 -14.13 4.84 -11.22
CA LEU A 154 -13.39 5.33 -10.05
C LEU A 154 -13.16 6.86 -10.13
N PRO A 155 -13.98 7.69 -9.47
CA PRO A 155 -13.68 9.12 -9.35
C PRO A 155 -12.55 9.33 -8.34
N LEU A 156 -11.36 9.67 -8.82
CA LEU A 156 -10.09 9.66 -8.09
C LEU A 156 -10.08 10.67 -6.92
N GLN A 157 -10.54 11.90 -7.16
CA GLN A 157 -10.57 12.94 -6.12
C GLN A 157 -11.39 12.54 -4.89
N PRO A 158 -12.69 12.20 -5.00
CA PRO A 158 -13.46 11.77 -3.84
C PRO A 158 -12.95 10.45 -3.28
N TRP A 159 -12.41 9.55 -4.11
CA TRP A 159 -11.82 8.32 -3.63
C TRP A 159 -10.59 8.57 -2.75
N LEU A 160 -9.70 9.49 -3.08
CA LEU A 160 -8.57 9.84 -2.21
C LEU A 160 -8.99 10.73 -1.03
N SER A 161 -9.97 11.62 -1.22
CA SER A 161 -10.23 12.71 -0.26
C SER A 161 -11.36 12.44 0.75
N LYS A 162 -12.30 11.53 0.46
CA LYS A 162 -13.51 11.31 1.29
C LYS A 162 -13.20 10.79 2.70
N ASN A 163 -12.14 10.00 2.87
CA ASN A 163 -11.77 9.43 4.17
C ASN A 163 -10.27 9.63 4.45
N LYS A 164 -9.95 10.69 5.20
CA LYS A 164 -8.56 11.03 5.57
C LYS A 164 -7.82 9.90 6.29
N ARG A 165 -8.52 9.05 7.06
CA ARG A 165 -7.91 7.89 7.75
C ARG A 165 -7.42 6.82 6.77
N GLN A 166 -8.02 6.75 5.59
CA GLN A 166 -7.67 5.78 4.56
C GLN A 166 -6.79 6.36 3.46
N LEU A 167 -6.47 7.66 3.49
CA LEU A 167 -5.73 8.34 2.43
C LEU A 167 -4.42 7.62 2.10
N HIS A 168 -3.55 7.40 3.09
CA HIS A 168 -2.26 6.75 2.86
C HIS A 168 -2.39 5.32 2.33
N ALA A 169 -3.38 4.56 2.83
CA ALA A 169 -3.65 3.20 2.35
C ALA A 169 -4.10 3.21 0.89
N ARG A 170 -5.00 4.14 0.52
CA ARG A 170 -5.52 4.30 -0.85
C ARG A 170 -4.44 4.79 -1.81
N GLU A 171 -3.62 5.75 -1.41
CA GLU A 171 -2.50 6.19 -2.23
C GLU A 171 -1.50 5.06 -2.47
N SER A 172 -1.19 4.27 -1.44
CA SER A 172 -0.27 3.14 -1.58
C SER A 172 -0.86 2.04 -2.47
N LEU A 173 -2.15 1.72 -2.32
CA LEU A 173 -2.88 0.81 -3.22
C LEU A 173 -2.80 1.29 -4.67
N LEU A 174 -3.17 2.56 -4.92
CA LEU A 174 -3.10 3.18 -6.23
C LEU A 174 -1.70 3.03 -6.83
N ILE A 175 -0.67 3.48 -6.12
CA ILE A 175 0.72 3.45 -6.61
C ILE A 175 1.19 2.04 -6.93
N GLN A 176 0.86 1.06 -6.09
CA GLN A 176 1.23 -0.34 -6.29
C GLN A 176 0.57 -0.93 -7.54
N GLU A 177 -0.70 -0.61 -7.75
CA GLU A 177 -1.51 -1.20 -8.81
C GLU A 177 -1.48 -0.41 -10.13
N LEU A 178 -0.86 0.77 -10.19
CA LEU A 178 -0.74 1.51 -11.46
C LEU A 178 -0.14 0.64 -12.58
N GLY A 179 0.83 -0.23 -12.27
CA GLY A 179 1.47 -1.10 -13.26
C GLY A 179 0.62 -2.30 -13.71
N SER A 180 -0.47 -2.62 -13.02
CA SER A 180 -1.39 -3.72 -13.37
C SER A 180 -2.58 -3.25 -14.23
N LEU A 181 -2.77 -1.94 -14.37
CA LEU A 181 -3.85 -1.34 -15.15
C LEU A 181 -3.58 -1.40 -16.66
N SER A 182 -4.65 -1.43 -17.44
CA SER A 182 -4.60 -1.23 -18.88
C SER A 182 -4.21 0.21 -19.24
N GLU A 183 -3.76 0.42 -20.50
CA GLU A 183 -3.49 1.75 -21.04
C GLU A 183 -4.73 2.67 -20.93
N SER A 184 -5.93 2.13 -21.19
CA SER A 184 -7.19 2.85 -21.04
C SER A 184 -7.44 3.28 -19.58
N GLY A 185 -7.20 2.37 -18.62
CA GLY A 185 -7.36 2.67 -17.21
C GLY A 185 -6.37 3.73 -16.71
N LEU A 186 -5.11 3.66 -17.17
CA LEU A 186 -4.09 4.68 -16.88
C LEU A 186 -4.47 6.04 -17.45
N ASP A 187 -4.91 6.09 -18.71
CA ASP A 187 -5.38 7.30 -19.36
C ASP A 187 -6.59 7.91 -18.66
N TYR A 188 -7.53 7.07 -18.21
CA TYR A 188 -8.68 7.51 -17.42
C TYR A 188 -8.25 8.19 -16.12
N LEU A 189 -7.29 7.61 -15.39
CA LEU A 189 -6.74 8.22 -14.17
C LEU A 189 -5.96 9.51 -14.46
N ALA A 190 -5.14 9.51 -15.51
CA ALA A 190 -4.36 10.68 -15.92
C ALA A 190 -5.28 11.85 -16.29
N LYS A 191 -6.32 11.61 -17.10
CA LYS A 191 -7.30 12.63 -17.51
C LYS A 191 -7.96 13.31 -16.32
N GLN A 192 -8.36 12.55 -15.29
CA GLN A 192 -8.97 13.14 -14.09
C GLN A 192 -8.07 14.15 -13.39
N VAL A 193 -6.75 13.96 -13.43
CA VAL A 193 -5.78 14.90 -12.84
C VAL A 193 -5.47 16.05 -13.79
N ILE A 194 -5.43 15.80 -15.09
CA ILE A 194 -5.19 16.82 -16.14
C ILE A 194 -6.34 17.81 -16.23
N ASP A 195 -7.58 17.30 -16.22
CA ASP A 195 -8.80 18.07 -16.34
C ASP A 195 -9.19 18.74 -15.02
N ALA A 196 -8.67 18.26 -13.89
CA ALA A 196 -8.79 18.95 -12.63
C ALA A 196 -8.03 20.28 -12.70
N SER A 197 -8.70 21.38 -12.35
CA SER A 197 -7.98 22.64 -12.22
C SER A 197 -6.93 22.52 -11.10
N ILE A 198 -5.71 23.00 -11.35
CA ILE A 198 -4.63 23.00 -10.33
C ILE A 198 -5.07 23.65 -9.01
N ARG A 199 -6.04 24.58 -9.09
CA ARG A 199 -6.62 25.28 -7.94
C ARG A 199 -7.70 24.48 -7.21
N SER A 200 -8.35 23.52 -7.86
CA SER A 200 -9.43 22.74 -7.24
C SER A 200 -8.89 21.59 -6.43
N TRP A 201 -7.95 20.80 -6.98
CA TRP A 201 -7.39 19.64 -6.30
C TRP A 201 -6.29 18.97 -7.13
N LEU A 202 -5.24 18.49 -6.47
CA LEU A 202 -4.27 17.53 -6.99
C LEU A 202 -3.96 16.50 -5.88
N PRO A 203 -3.63 15.25 -6.23
CA PRO A 203 -3.17 14.26 -5.25
C PRO A 203 -1.76 14.60 -4.75
N SER A 204 -1.24 13.82 -3.79
CA SER A 204 0.12 14.04 -3.28
C SER A 204 1.18 13.91 -4.38
N THR A 205 2.33 14.57 -4.19
CA THR A 205 3.46 14.49 -5.12
C THR A 205 3.90 13.04 -5.36
N ARG A 206 3.80 12.18 -4.35
CA ARG A 206 4.09 10.74 -4.46
C ARG A 206 3.19 10.05 -5.49
N VAL A 207 1.89 10.32 -5.46
CA VAL A 207 0.92 9.80 -6.43
C VAL A 207 1.17 10.39 -7.81
N MET A 208 1.41 11.70 -7.90
CA MET A 208 1.68 12.39 -9.16
C MET A 208 2.91 11.83 -9.87
N VAL A 209 4.01 11.60 -9.14
CA VAL A 209 5.23 10.97 -9.66
C VAL A 209 4.93 9.56 -10.19
N ALA A 210 4.24 8.74 -9.41
CA ALA A 210 3.93 7.37 -9.80
C ALA A 210 3.04 7.33 -11.05
N LEU A 211 1.99 8.16 -11.10
CA LEU A 211 1.09 8.27 -12.24
C LEU A 211 1.82 8.78 -13.49
N ALA A 212 2.62 9.85 -13.35
CA ALA A 212 3.41 10.39 -14.46
C ALA A 212 4.39 9.37 -15.02
N ARG A 213 5.08 8.63 -14.15
CA ARG A 213 6.05 7.61 -14.54
C ARG A 213 5.40 6.44 -15.27
N THR A 214 4.28 5.92 -14.75
CA THR A 214 3.64 4.74 -15.33
C THR A 214 2.89 5.07 -16.62
N SER A 215 2.20 6.22 -16.67
CA SER A 215 1.51 6.67 -17.89
C SER A 215 2.44 7.27 -18.95
N GLN A 216 3.65 7.68 -18.55
CA GLN A 216 4.57 8.51 -19.36
C GLN A 216 3.90 9.75 -19.96
N ASN A 217 2.83 10.23 -19.33
CA ASN A 217 2.02 11.32 -19.88
C ASN A 217 2.68 12.69 -19.60
N GLN A 218 2.97 13.43 -20.66
CA GLN A 218 3.65 14.73 -20.58
C GLN A 218 2.84 15.78 -19.80
N ASP A 219 1.51 15.76 -19.88
CA ASP A 219 0.66 16.70 -19.15
C ASP A 219 0.64 16.41 -17.65
N VAL A 220 0.69 15.14 -17.24
CA VAL A 220 0.83 14.77 -15.83
C VAL A 220 2.18 15.26 -15.29
N TYR A 221 3.27 15.10 -16.05
CA TYR A 221 4.57 15.67 -15.68
C TYR A 221 4.55 17.20 -15.62
N ARG A 222 3.88 17.86 -16.57
CA ARG A 222 3.72 19.32 -16.55
C ARG A 222 3.06 19.78 -15.25
N LEU A 223 2.00 19.09 -14.81
CA LEU A 223 1.36 19.37 -13.53
C LEU A 223 2.28 19.11 -12.33
N LEU A 224 2.99 17.97 -12.33
CA LEU A 224 3.98 17.64 -11.30
C LEU A 224 5.01 18.76 -11.12
N TRP A 225 5.57 19.29 -12.22
CA TRP A 225 6.58 20.34 -12.16
C TRP A 225 6.02 21.71 -11.73
N LEU A 226 4.71 21.92 -11.76
CA LEU A 226 4.07 23.12 -11.22
C LEU A 226 3.80 23.02 -9.71
N MET A 227 3.86 21.81 -9.13
CA MET A 227 3.67 21.61 -7.70
C MET A 227 4.84 22.18 -6.89
N LYS A 228 4.58 22.44 -5.61
CA LYS A 228 5.64 22.73 -4.65
C LYS A 228 6.59 21.53 -4.60
N SER A 229 7.88 21.79 -4.79
CA SER A 229 8.90 20.74 -4.71
C SER A 229 8.97 20.12 -3.32
N ASP A 230 9.13 18.80 -3.28
CA ASP A 230 9.40 18.00 -2.09
C ASP A 230 10.40 16.87 -2.41
N VAL A 231 10.57 15.95 -1.46
CA VAL A 231 11.49 14.81 -1.60
C VAL A 231 11.14 13.91 -2.79
N HIS A 232 9.87 13.78 -3.15
CA HIS A 232 9.42 12.92 -4.25
C HIS A 232 9.67 13.57 -5.61
N SER A 233 9.39 14.87 -5.77
CA SER A 233 9.71 15.57 -7.02
C SER A 233 11.21 15.64 -7.28
N VAL A 234 12.01 15.83 -6.22
CA VAL A 234 13.48 15.79 -6.29
C VAL A 234 13.97 14.41 -6.68
N ALA A 235 13.45 13.35 -6.06
CA ALA A 235 13.83 11.97 -6.38
C ALA A 235 13.48 11.61 -7.84
N GLU A 236 12.33 12.05 -8.33
CA GLU A 236 11.94 11.84 -9.72
C GLU A 236 12.83 12.60 -10.70
N LEU A 237 13.18 13.85 -10.40
CA LEU A 237 14.18 14.60 -11.18
C LEU A 237 15.52 13.86 -11.23
N THR A 238 16.00 13.36 -10.10
CA THR A 238 17.25 12.57 -10.03
C THR A 238 17.15 11.32 -10.90
N ARG A 239 16.02 10.59 -10.84
CA ARG A 239 15.80 9.40 -11.65
C ARG A 239 15.82 9.73 -13.14
N LEU A 240 15.08 10.75 -13.58
CA LEU A 240 15.02 11.18 -14.98
C LEU A 240 16.38 11.67 -15.47
N SER A 241 17.15 12.34 -14.62
CA SER A 241 18.51 12.79 -14.94
C SER A 241 19.49 11.64 -15.15
N GLY A 242 19.25 10.48 -14.55
CA GLY A 242 20.00 9.25 -14.81
C GLY A 242 19.59 8.53 -16.09
N LEU A 243 18.50 8.95 -16.73
CA LEU A 243 18.05 8.43 -18.01
C LEU A 243 18.45 9.38 -19.13
N THR A 244 18.90 8.83 -20.26
CA THR A 244 19.41 9.60 -21.40
C THR A 244 18.47 9.58 -22.61
N ASP A 245 17.26 9.05 -22.46
CA ASP A 245 16.25 9.07 -23.51
C ASP A 245 15.65 10.48 -23.70
N ASP A 246 15.17 10.76 -24.91
CA ASP A 246 14.66 12.07 -25.30
C ASP A 246 13.54 12.57 -24.39
N PHE A 247 12.64 11.67 -23.95
CA PHE A 247 11.54 12.03 -23.08
C PHE A 247 12.06 12.47 -21.71
N SER A 248 12.94 11.69 -21.10
CA SER A 248 13.54 12.02 -19.79
C SER A 248 14.30 13.34 -19.84
N VAL A 249 15.11 13.57 -20.87
CA VAL A 249 15.84 14.84 -21.06
C VAL A 249 14.87 16.01 -21.19
N GLN A 250 13.77 15.86 -21.94
CA GLN A 250 12.72 16.87 -22.01
C GLN A 250 12.06 17.15 -20.66
N GLN A 251 11.84 16.13 -19.83
CA GLN A 251 11.30 16.32 -18.49
C GLN A 251 12.28 17.03 -17.55
N VAL A 252 13.57 16.75 -17.63
CA VAL A 252 14.60 17.49 -16.86
C VAL A 252 14.62 18.97 -17.28
N MET A 253 14.55 19.26 -18.59
CA MET A 253 14.40 20.63 -19.08
C MET A 253 13.12 21.30 -18.55
N ALA A 254 12.00 20.59 -18.53
CA ALA A 254 10.73 21.10 -18.00
C ALA A 254 10.79 21.38 -16.50
N ALA A 255 11.36 20.47 -15.72
CA ALA A 255 11.54 20.59 -14.28
C ALA A 255 12.38 21.82 -13.89
N SER A 256 13.37 22.21 -14.72
CA SER A 256 14.21 23.37 -14.43
C SER A 256 13.46 24.72 -14.42
N LYS A 257 12.24 24.76 -14.96
CA LYS A 257 11.34 25.91 -14.87
C LYS A 257 10.85 26.13 -13.43
N ASN A 258 10.70 25.05 -12.65
CA ASN A 258 10.35 25.11 -11.24
C ASN A 258 11.51 25.76 -10.43
N PRO A 259 11.28 26.88 -9.71
CA PRO A 259 12.34 27.58 -8.98
C PRO A 259 13.11 26.72 -7.98
N SER A 260 12.44 25.76 -7.33
CA SER A 260 13.05 24.91 -6.30
C SER A 260 13.87 23.75 -6.89
N LEU A 261 13.54 23.30 -8.11
CA LEU A 261 14.24 22.19 -8.77
C LEU A 261 15.31 22.66 -9.78
N ARG A 262 15.31 23.95 -10.10
CA ARG A 262 16.12 24.54 -11.18
C ARG A 262 17.60 24.20 -11.10
N ALA A 263 18.19 24.38 -9.93
CA ALA A 263 19.63 24.21 -9.73
C ALA A 263 20.06 22.81 -10.15
N GLN A 264 19.46 21.81 -9.51
CA GLN A 264 19.69 20.40 -9.76
C GLN A 264 19.37 20.00 -11.21
N ALA A 265 18.30 20.53 -11.81
CA ALA A 265 17.93 20.20 -13.19
C ALA A 265 18.94 20.77 -14.20
N ILE A 266 19.43 22.00 -14.01
CA ILE A 266 20.46 22.58 -14.89
C ILE A 266 21.78 21.82 -14.74
N GLU A 267 22.20 21.51 -13.51
CA GLU A 267 23.40 20.70 -13.26
C GLU A 267 23.30 19.34 -13.95
N ALA A 268 22.16 18.65 -13.83
CA ALA A 268 21.91 17.38 -14.51
C ALA A 268 22.04 17.48 -16.04
N LEU A 269 21.47 18.52 -16.66
CA LEU A 269 21.55 18.73 -18.11
C LEU A 269 22.98 19.00 -18.59
N VAL A 270 23.76 19.73 -17.80
CA VAL A 270 25.15 20.07 -18.13
C VAL A 270 26.08 18.85 -18.03
N LEU A 271 25.77 17.92 -17.14
CA LEU A 271 26.52 16.67 -16.96
C LEU A 271 26.26 15.62 -18.06
N LEU A 272 25.28 15.83 -18.95
CA LEU A 272 25.08 14.97 -20.11
C LEU A 272 26.29 15.05 -21.04
N ASN A 273 26.93 13.91 -21.28
CA ASN A 273 28.12 13.82 -22.13
C ASN A 273 27.96 12.71 -23.20
N PRO A 274 27.97 13.05 -24.50
CA PRO A 274 28.01 14.40 -25.06
C PRO A 274 26.69 15.17 -24.80
N MET A 275 26.76 16.50 -24.64
CA MET A 275 25.57 17.33 -24.43
C MET A 275 24.70 17.35 -25.70
N PRO A 276 23.44 16.88 -25.66
CA PRO A 276 22.56 16.86 -26.83
C PRO A 276 22.25 18.27 -27.35
N GLU A 277 22.07 18.42 -28.67
CA GLU A 277 21.79 19.71 -29.30
C GLU A 277 20.50 20.40 -28.79
N PRO A 278 19.41 19.67 -28.49
CA PRO A 278 18.23 20.27 -27.84
C PRO A 278 18.55 20.89 -26.48
N VAL A 279 19.45 20.27 -25.71
CA VAL A 279 19.89 20.76 -24.40
C VAL A 279 20.73 22.02 -24.53
N LYS A 280 21.68 22.05 -25.48
CA LYS A 280 22.45 23.27 -25.79
C LYS A 280 21.52 24.43 -26.13
N THR A 281 20.58 24.20 -27.05
CA THR A 281 19.60 25.22 -27.47
C THR A 281 18.79 25.73 -26.28
N TYR A 282 18.31 24.81 -25.43
CA TYR A 282 17.58 25.15 -24.22
C TYR A 282 18.41 25.99 -23.23
N LEU A 283 19.65 25.59 -22.98
CA LEU A 283 20.55 26.31 -22.06
C LEU A 283 20.89 27.71 -22.59
N VAL A 284 21.11 27.89 -23.89
CA VAL A 284 21.31 29.23 -24.49
C VAL A 284 20.08 30.12 -24.28
N GLN A 285 18.87 29.58 -24.45
CA GLN A 285 17.64 30.32 -24.15
C GLN A 285 17.54 30.68 -22.66
N ALA A 286 17.89 29.76 -21.76
CA ALA A 286 17.91 30.02 -20.32
C ALA A 286 18.92 31.12 -19.94
N LEU A 287 20.08 31.17 -20.60
CA LEU A 287 21.10 32.23 -20.49
C LEU A 287 20.67 33.59 -21.06
N SER A 288 19.61 33.63 -21.86
CA SER A 288 19.05 34.87 -22.42
C SER A 288 18.01 35.52 -21.50
N GLN A 289 17.56 34.81 -20.47
CA GLN A 289 16.52 35.27 -19.53
C GLN A 289 17.14 35.88 -18.26
N GLU A 290 16.32 36.47 -17.38
CA GLU A 290 16.75 37.09 -16.10
C GLU A 290 17.58 36.17 -15.18
N LYS A 291 17.62 34.88 -15.47
CA LYS A 291 18.23 33.80 -14.66
C LYS A 291 19.61 33.35 -15.17
N ALA A 292 20.19 34.12 -16.10
CA ALA A 292 21.46 33.84 -16.76
C ALA A 292 22.72 33.68 -15.86
N PRO A 293 22.89 34.34 -14.70
CA PRO A 293 24.16 34.25 -13.96
C PRO A 293 24.42 32.85 -13.40
N TYR A 294 23.39 32.18 -12.89
CA TYR A 294 23.54 30.85 -12.28
C TYR A 294 23.82 29.77 -13.34
N ALA A 295 23.06 29.77 -14.45
CA ALA A 295 23.27 28.79 -15.52
C ALA A 295 24.67 28.92 -16.15
N ALA A 296 25.18 30.15 -16.27
CA ALA A 296 26.53 30.40 -16.76
C ALA A 296 27.61 29.86 -15.82
N GLN A 297 27.44 30.04 -14.50
CA GLN A 297 28.38 29.50 -13.52
C GLN A 297 28.46 27.97 -13.59
N VAL A 298 27.31 27.29 -13.68
CA VAL A 298 27.26 25.82 -13.77
C VAL A 298 27.97 25.33 -15.04
N LEU A 299 27.77 26.00 -16.17
CA LEU A 299 28.45 25.67 -17.43
C LEU A 299 29.97 25.84 -17.35
N VAL A 300 30.45 26.94 -16.76
CA VAL A 300 31.87 27.19 -16.57
C VAL A 300 32.50 26.13 -15.66
N ASN A 301 31.86 25.82 -14.53
CA ASN A 301 32.34 24.80 -13.59
C ASN A 301 32.40 23.40 -14.22
N ALA A 302 31.54 23.11 -15.18
CA ALA A 302 31.53 21.86 -15.93
C ALA A 302 32.50 21.83 -17.14
N GLY A 303 33.29 22.88 -17.35
CA GLY A 303 34.31 22.93 -18.41
C GLY A 303 33.81 23.47 -19.76
N TYR A 304 32.59 23.98 -19.85
CA TYR A 304 32.02 24.55 -21.08
C TYR A 304 32.34 26.04 -21.29
N GLY A 305 33.37 26.58 -20.62
CA GLY A 305 33.77 27.99 -20.72
C GLY A 305 34.08 28.43 -22.15
N ASN A 306 34.84 27.62 -22.90
CA ASN A 306 35.20 27.92 -24.31
C ASN A 306 33.97 28.01 -25.22
N TRP A 307 33.00 27.11 -25.03
CA TRP A 307 31.75 27.12 -25.78
C TRP A 307 30.91 28.37 -25.46
N LEU A 308 30.88 28.78 -24.19
CA LEU A 308 30.19 30.00 -23.78
C LEU A 308 30.85 31.26 -24.35
N ASP A 309 32.19 31.30 -24.44
CA ASP A 309 32.94 32.37 -25.10
C ASP A 309 32.68 32.44 -26.61
N GLU A 310 32.56 31.30 -27.28
CA GLU A 310 32.18 31.25 -28.70
C GLU A 310 30.75 31.76 -28.92
N LEU A 311 29.81 31.38 -28.07
CA LEU A 311 28.42 31.87 -28.10
C LEU A 311 28.35 33.39 -27.90
N LEU A 312 29.15 33.95 -26.99
CA LEU A 312 29.27 35.39 -26.76
C LEU A 312 29.80 36.14 -27.98
N LYS A 313 30.81 35.57 -28.67
CA LYS A 313 31.38 36.16 -29.89
C LYS A 313 30.39 36.11 -31.06
N ALA A 314 29.59 35.05 -31.15
CA ALA A 314 28.61 34.84 -32.20
C ALA A 314 27.31 35.66 -32.01
N ASN A 315 26.88 35.91 -30.76
CA ASN A 315 25.59 36.53 -30.48
C ASN A 315 25.71 37.85 -29.70
N ARG A 316 25.96 38.95 -30.43
CA ARG A 316 26.13 40.31 -29.90
C ARG A 316 24.93 40.88 -29.10
N GLN A 317 23.76 40.23 -29.17
CA GLN A 317 22.53 40.67 -28.48
C GLN A 317 22.32 40.03 -27.10
N MET A 318 23.09 38.99 -26.74
CA MET A 318 23.08 38.43 -25.39
C MET A 318 23.66 39.46 -24.43
N LYS A 319 22.86 39.95 -23.47
CA LYS A 319 23.21 41.05 -22.56
C LYS A 319 24.54 40.77 -21.81
N LEU A 320 25.63 41.34 -22.34
CA LEU A 320 27.04 41.30 -21.91
C LEU A 320 27.29 41.56 -20.40
N ARG A 321 26.31 42.10 -19.69
CA ARG A 321 26.45 42.44 -18.27
C ARG A 321 26.29 41.24 -17.33
N VAL A 322 25.61 40.17 -17.75
CA VAL A 322 25.25 39.04 -16.87
C VAL A 322 26.28 37.91 -16.91
N LEU A 323 26.95 37.72 -18.05
CA LEU A 323 27.98 36.68 -18.23
C LEU A 323 29.38 37.13 -17.78
N SER A 324 29.67 38.43 -17.82
CA SER A 324 30.94 38.98 -17.32
C SER A 324 31.12 38.89 -15.79
N GLN A 325 30.04 38.64 -15.03
CA GLN A 325 30.11 38.33 -13.60
C GLN A 325 30.31 36.84 -13.31
N ALA A 326 29.87 35.93 -14.19
CA ALA A 326 30.02 34.48 -14.02
C ALA A 326 31.35 33.93 -14.53
N LEU A 327 32.03 34.68 -15.41
CA LEU A 327 33.35 34.35 -15.98
C LEU A 327 34.54 34.94 -15.19
N ARG A 328 34.32 35.49 -13.99
CA ARG A 328 35.36 36.08 -13.14
C ARG A 328 35.88 35.11 -12.10
#